data_AF-A0AAU2XGQ6-F1
#
_entry.id   AF-A0AAU2XGQ6-F1
#
_cell.length_a   1.000
_cell.length_b   1.000
_cell.length_c   1.000
_cell.angle_alpha   90.00
_cell.angle_beta   90.00
_cell.angle_gamma   90.00
#
_symmetry.space_group_name_H-M   'P 1'
#
loop_
_entity.id
_entity.type
_entity.pdbx_description
1 polymer ?
#
loop_
_entity_poly.entity_id
_entity_poly.type
_entity_poly.pdbx_seq_one_letter_code
_entity_poly.pdbx_strand_id
1 'polypeptide(L)' 'METFVRVTVHTDEEVQRVRSMLAGLRAAPPPPGFETHDGTRTVEAVFDGDQRERLDQLLRGTGLPYVVQADDE' A
#
# COMPACT_ATOMS: atom_id res chain seq x y z
N MET A 1 -7.13 10.44 10.91
CA MET A 1 -5.78 10.32 10.34
C MET A 1 -5.72 9.05 9.52
N GLU A 2 -5.73 9.19 8.21
CA GLU A 2 -5.58 8.07 7.27
C GLU A 2 -4.13 8.01 6.80
N THR A 3 -3.66 6.83 6.41
CA THR A 3 -2.33 6.61 5.87
C THR A 3 -2.45 5.93 4.52
N PHE A 4 -1.98 6.63 3.50
CA PHE A 4 -1.90 6.17 2.14
C PHE A 4 -0.54 5.52 1.90
N VAL A 5 -0.54 4.35 1.28
CA VAL A 5 0.68 3.71 0.80
C VAL A 5 0.63 3.54 -0.70
N ARG A 6 1.77 3.73 -1.35
CA ARG A 6 2.03 3.34 -2.73
C ARG A 6 3.28 2.48 -2.80
N VAL A 7 3.14 1.25 -3.28
CA VAL A 7 4.23 0.28 -3.47
C VAL A 7 4.44 0.06 -4.95
N THR A 8 5.65 0.28 -5.43
CA THR A 8 6.02 -0.02 -6.82
C THR A 8 6.50 -1.46 -6.91
N VAL A 9 5.89 -2.23 -7.81
CA VAL A 9 6.21 -3.63 -8.07
C VAL A 9 6.62 -3.83 -9.52
N HIS A 10 7.31 -4.92 -9.82
CA HIS A 10 7.82 -5.21 -11.16
C HIS A 10 7.16 -6.45 -11.77
N THR A 11 6.51 -7.29 -10.96
CA THR A 11 5.86 -8.54 -11.36
C THR A 11 4.44 -8.66 -10.82
N ASP A 12 3.59 -9.40 -11.53
CA ASP A 12 2.24 -9.75 -11.07
C ASP A 12 2.26 -10.59 -9.78
N GLU A 13 3.32 -11.39 -9.57
CA GLU A 13 3.50 -12.14 -8.33
C GLU A 13 3.70 -11.19 -7.14
N GLU A 14 4.50 -10.14 -7.31
CA GLU A 14 4.69 -9.10 -6.29
C GLU A 14 3.39 -8.32 -6.04
N VAL A 15 2.58 -8.05 -7.08
CA VAL A 15 1.25 -7.45 -6.91
C VAL A 15 0.40 -8.29 -5.96
N GLN A 16 0.29 -9.59 -6.22
CA GLN A 16 -0.52 -10.50 -5.41
C GLN A 16 0.06 -10.64 -3.99
N ARG A 17 1.39 -10.71 -3.86
CA ARG A 17 2.07 -10.79 -2.56
C ARG A 17 1.80 -9.54 -1.72
N VAL A 18 1.98 -8.35 -2.29
CA VAL A 18 1.72 -7.08 -1.59
C VAL A 18 0.23 -6.96 -1.24
N ARG A 19 -0.69 -7.25 -2.18
CA ARG A 19 -2.13 -7.25 -1.90
C ARG A 19 -2.51 -8.21 -0.77
N SER A 20 -1.97 -9.42 -0.76
CA SER A 20 -2.24 -10.41 0.29
C SER A 20 -1.68 -9.97 1.65
N MET A 21 -0.48 -9.38 1.67
CA MET A 21 0.12 -8.81 2.88
C MET A 21 -0.71 -7.65 3.44
N LEU A 22 -1.17 -6.78 2.56
CA LEU A 22 -2.00 -5.62 2.88
C LEU A 22 -3.43 -6.01 3.29
N ALA A 23 -3.98 -7.10 2.76
CA ALA A 23 -5.29 -7.63 3.15
C ALA A 23 -5.34 -8.16 4.59
N GLY A 24 -4.18 -8.53 5.17
CA GLY A 24 -4.07 -8.88 6.58
C GLY A 24 -4.13 -7.68 7.53
N LEU A 25 -4.07 -6.47 6.99
CA LEU A 25 -4.23 -5.21 7.69
C LEU A 25 -5.64 -4.67 7.45
N ARG A 26 -6.13 -3.80 8.35
CA ARG A 26 -7.47 -3.21 8.22
C ARG A 26 -7.43 -2.13 7.15
N ALA A 27 -7.34 -2.54 5.88
CA ALA A 27 -7.35 -1.66 4.73
C ALA A 27 -8.72 -1.01 4.61
N ALA A 28 -8.76 0.32 4.58
CA ALA A 28 -9.92 1.04 4.11
C ALA A 28 -10.07 0.76 2.59
N PRO A 29 -11.32 0.75 2.08
CA PRO A 29 -11.53 0.65 0.64
C PRO A 29 -10.74 1.76 -0.08
N PRO A 30 -10.16 1.48 -1.25
CA PRO A 30 -9.46 2.51 -2.00
C PRO A 30 -10.43 3.66 -2.32
N PRO A 31 -9.94 4.92 -2.33
CA PRO A 31 -10.79 6.07 -2.57
C PRO A 31 -11.42 5.99 -3.97
N PRO A 32 -12.63 6.54 -4.15
CA PRO A 32 -13.24 6.62 -5.49
C PRO A 32 -12.35 7.44 -6.43
N GLY A 33 -12.07 6.92 -7.63
CA GLY A 33 -11.11 7.50 -8.59
C GLY A 33 -9.73 6.82 -8.58
N PHE A 34 -9.58 5.75 -7.80
CA PHE A 34 -8.34 4.99 -7.74
C PHE A 34 -8.15 4.07 -8.96
N GLU A 35 -7.32 4.48 -9.91
CA GLU A 35 -6.97 3.73 -11.11
C GLU A 35 -5.62 3.01 -10.93
N THR A 36 -5.60 1.68 -11.05
CA THR A 36 -4.34 0.93 -11.13
C THR A 36 -3.74 1.21 -12.51
N HIS A 37 -2.73 2.09 -12.57
CA HIS A 37 -2.10 2.45 -13.83
C HIS A 37 -1.30 1.26 -14.38
N ASP A 38 -1.82 0.66 -15.45
CA ASP A 38 -1.19 -0.41 -16.23
C ASP A 38 -0.02 0.17 -17.05
N GLY A 39 1.08 0.48 -16.37
CA GLY A 39 2.28 1.09 -16.99
C GLY A 39 3.43 1.26 -16.00
N THR A 40 3.09 1.54 -14.75
CA THR A 40 3.94 1.40 -13.57
C THR A 40 3.15 0.55 -12.60
N ARG A 41 3.45 -0.76 -12.49
CA ARG A 41 2.70 -1.67 -11.63
C ARG A 41 2.81 -1.17 -10.19
N THR A 42 1.84 -0.40 -9.71
CA THR A 42 1.80 0.15 -8.35
C THR A 42 0.61 -0.44 -7.59
N VAL A 43 0.87 -0.86 -6.36
CA VAL A 43 -0.14 -1.30 -5.41
C VAL A 43 -0.30 -0.20 -4.39
N GLU A 44 -1.50 0.36 -4.29
CA GLU A 44 -1.79 1.40 -3.32
C GLU A 44 -2.98 0.99 -2.47
N ALA A 45 -2.98 1.45 -1.23
CA ALA A 45 -4.01 1.13 -0.27
C ALA A 45 -4.08 2.22 0.82
N VAL A 46 -5.23 2.30 1.46
CA VAL A 46 -5.49 3.25 2.55
C VAL A 46 -5.62 2.47 3.84
N PHE A 47 -4.96 2.94 4.88
CA PHE A 47 -4.98 2.35 6.20
C PHE A 47 -5.30 3.39 7.24
N ASP A 48 -5.77 2.93 8.39
CA ASP A 48 -5.87 3.77 9.57
C ASP A 48 -4.46 4.22 10.00
N GLY A 49 -4.32 5.49 10.40
CA GLY A 49 -3.05 6.10 10.80
C GLY A 49 -2.34 5.36 11.92
N ASP A 50 -3.08 4.71 12.81
CA ASP A 50 -2.53 3.85 13.87
C ASP A 50 -1.76 2.64 13.33
N GLN A 51 -1.98 2.25 12.06
CA GLN A 51 -1.29 1.11 11.43
C GLN A 51 -0.02 1.52 10.67
N ARG A 52 0.32 2.81 10.60
CA ARG A 52 1.48 3.32 9.84
C ARG A 52 2.79 2.61 10.17
N GLU A 53 3.12 2.48 11.45
CA GLU A 53 4.39 1.84 11.87
C GLU A 53 4.43 0.36 11.46
N ARG A 54 3.30 -0.34 11.63
CA ARG A 54 3.15 -1.74 11.23
C ARG A 54 3.27 -1.91 9.72
N LEU A 55 2.68 -0.98 8.97
CA LEU A 55 2.75 -0.92 7.51
C LEU A 55 4.20 -0.76 7.05
N ASP A 56 4.91 0.20 7.63
CA ASP A 56 6.31 0.48 7.31
C ASP A 56 7.19 -0.75 7.56
N GLN A 57 7.02 -1.44 8.69
CA GLN A 57 7.76 -2.68 8.98
C GLN A 57 7.47 -3.80 7.95
N LEU A 58 6.21 -3.99 7.59
CA LEU A 58 5.82 -5.00 6.61
C LEU A 58 6.40 -4.71 5.22
N LEU A 59 6.34 -3.44 4.79
CA LEU A 59 6.84 -3.00 3.49
C LEU A 59 8.36 -3.07 3.40
N ARG A 60 9.09 -2.71 4.46
CA ARG A 60 10.55 -2.94 4.53
C ARG A 60 10.92 -4.40 4.32
N GLY A 61 10.12 -5.33 4.83
CA GLY A 61 10.31 -6.76 4.65
C GLY A 61 10.17 -7.23 3.19
N THR A 62 9.49 -6.46 2.34
CA THR A 62 9.32 -6.82 0.92
C THR A 62 10.54 -6.50 0.06
N GLY A 63 11.40 -5.58 0.50
CA GLY A 63 12.52 -5.07 -0.31
C GLY A 63 12.10 -4.24 -1.52
N LEU A 64 10.79 -3.94 -1.66
CA LEU A 64 10.24 -3.17 -2.77
C LEU A 64 10.29 -1.68 -2.48
N PRO A 65 10.41 -0.83 -3.51
CA PRO A 65 10.24 0.61 -3.37
C PRO A 65 8.79 0.94 -2.97
N TYR A 66 8.62 1.70 -1.88
CA TYR A 66 7.32 2.16 -1.42
C TYR A 66 7.37 3.59 -0.87
N VAL A 67 6.21 4.23 -0.85
CA VAL A 67 5.97 5.56 -0.29
C VAL A 67 4.79 5.47 0.67
N VAL A 68 4.94 6.02 1.87
CA VAL A 68 3.88 6.16 2.86
C VAL A 68 3.60 7.64 3.06
N GLN A 69 2.37 8.06 2.82
CA GLN A 69 1.88 9.41 3.04
C GLN A 69 0.84 9.35 4.15
N ALA A 70 1.09 10.03 5.27
CA ALA A 70 0.06 10.24 6.28
C ALA A 70 -0.73 11.48 5.88
N ASP A 71 -2.04 11.37 5.88
CA ASP A 71 -2.91 12.53 5.76
C ASP A 71 -2.97 13.21 7.12
N ASP A 72 -2.27 14.35 7.22
CA ASP A 72 -2.16 15.20 8.40
C ASP A 72 -3.39 16.15 8.42
N GLU A 73 -4.60 15.57 8.51
CA GLU A 73 -5.86 16.27 8.80
C GLU A 73 -6.21 16.19 10.30
#